data_AF-A0A2M7B1X0-F1
#
_entry.id   AF-A0A2M7B1X0-F1
#
_cell.length_a   1.000
_cell.length_b   1.000
_cell.length_c   1.000
_cell.angle_alpha   90.00
_cell.angle_beta   90.00
_cell.angle_gamma   90.00
#
_symmetry.space_group_name_H-M   'P 1'
#
loop_
_entity.id
_entity.type
_entity.pdbx_description
1 polymer ?
#
loop_
_entity_poly.entity_id
_entity_poly.type
_entity_poly.pdbx_seq_one_letter_code
_entity_poly.pdbx_strand_id
1 'polypeptide(L)'
;MDMTEFEKIINDSVDKIPEKFKSILEKENIKLLAREKAPDVLQNKFKNGLIFGVFVGVPHTKRSVFNIQQEPTRIELYKES
;
A
#
# COMPACT_ATOMS: atom_id res chain seq x y z
N MET A 1 -7.93 -11.29 14.04
CA MET A 1 -6.76 -10.45 13.84
C MET A 1 -7.20 -9.00 13.92
N ASP A 2 -6.61 -8.25 14.86
CA ASP A 2 -6.80 -6.80 14.93
C ASP A 2 -5.85 -6.08 13.96
N MET A 3 -5.96 -4.75 13.86
CA MET A 3 -5.13 -3.98 12.95
C MET A 3 -3.65 -3.95 13.34
N THR A 4 -3.35 -4.01 14.65
CA THR A 4 -1.97 -3.98 15.16
C THR A 4 -1.25 -5.29 14.80
N GLU A 5 -1.92 -6.42 14.97
CA GLU A 5 -1.43 -7.74 14.59
C GLU A 5 -1.23 -7.83 13.07
N PHE A 6 -2.17 -7.29 12.29
CA PHE A 6 -2.05 -7.24 10.83
C PHE A 6 -0.86 -6.38 10.36
N GLU A 7 -0.70 -5.19 10.95
CA GLU A 7 0.44 -4.31 10.66
C GLU A 7 1.78 -4.98 11.02
N LYS A 8 1.83 -5.69 12.14
CA LYS A 8 3.01 -6.47 12.53
C LYS A 8 3.33 -7.56 11.49
N ILE A 9 2.35 -8.32 11.04
CA ILE A 9 2.56 -9.36 10.01
C ILE A 9 3.08 -8.75 8.70
N ILE A 10 2.57 -7.59 8.31
CA ILE A 10 3.06 -6.86 7.12
C ILE A 10 4.53 -6.49 7.30
N ASN A 11 4.90 -5.88 8.44
CA ASN A 11 6.28 -5.51 8.73
C ASN A 11 7.21 -6.73 8.74
N ASP A 12 6.83 -7.80 9.43
CA ASP A 12 7.58 -9.06 9.47
C ASP A 12 7.70 -9.72 8.08
N SER A 13 6.77 -9.44 7.16
CA SER A 13 6.79 -9.93 5.79
C SER A 13 7.71 -9.11 4.90
N VAL A 14 7.83 -7.80 5.14
CA VAL A 14 8.78 -6.91 4.42
C VAL A 14 10.20 -7.42 4.56
N ASP A 15 10.59 -7.87 5.76
CA ASP A 15 11.92 -8.42 6.03
C ASP A 15 12.24 -9.69 5.22
N LYS A 16 11.20 -10.40 4.76
CA LYS A 16 11.33 -11.65 3.98
C LYS A 16 11.29 -11.42 2.48
N ILE A 17 11.05 -10.19 2.01
CA ILE A 17 11.04 -9.86 0.60
C ILE A 17 12.47 -10.05 0.02
N PRO A 18 12.63 -10.61 -1.19
CA PRO A 18 13.94 -10.69 -1.83
C PRO A 18 14.61 -9.32 -1.98
N GLU A 19 15.90 -9.23 -1.71
CA GLU A 19 16.67 -7.96 -1.68
C GLU A 19 16.47 -7.09 -2.93
N LYS A 20 16.40 -7.69 -4.12
CA LYS A 20 16.15 -6.96 -5.36
C LYS A 20 14.89 -6.10 -5.34
N PHE A 21 13.85 -6.52 -4.61
CA PHE A 21 12.59 -5.78 -4.49
C PHE A 21 12.63 -4.81 -3.31
N LYS A 22 13.26 -5.17 -2.19
CA LYS A 22 13.49 -4.23 -1.07
C LYS A 22 14.24 -2.98 -1.53
N SER A 23 15.30 -3.15 -2.30
CA SER A 23 16.06 -2.02 -2.85
C SER A 23 15.21 -1.10 -3.74
N ILE A 24 14.18 -1.63 -4.42
CA ILE A 24 13.24 -0.80 -5.20
C ILE A 24 12.32 -0.02 -4.27
N LEU A 25 11.77 -0.66 -3.25
CA LEU A 25 10.90 -0.01 -2.26
C LEU A 25 11.62 1.16 -1.57
N GLU A 26 12.87 0.95 -1.16
CA GLU A 26 13.70 1.97 -0.52
C GLU A 26 14.08 3.10 -1.49
N LYS A 27 14.63 2.75 -2.67
CA LYS A 27 15.08 3.73 -3.66
C LYS A 27 13.95 4.64 -4.13
N GLU A 28 12.76 4.09 -4.33
CA GLU A 28 11.59 4.83 -4.79
C GLU A 28 10.72 5.39 -3.64
N ASN A 29 11.15 5.19 -2.38
CA ASN A 29 10.44 5.61 -1.17
C ASN A 29 8.96 5.16 -1.16
N ILE A 30 8.73 3.89 -1.52
CA ILE A 30 7.40 3.27 -1.58
C ILE A 30 7.06 2.75 -0.19
N LYS A 31 5.96 3.26 0.39
CA LYS A 31 5.49 2.80 1.70
C LYS A 31 4.53 1.62 1.58
N LEU A 32 4.60 0.65 2.50
CA LEU A 32 3.54 -0.34 2.67
C LEU A 32 2.62 0.12 3.80
N LEU A 33 1.32 0.21 3.55
CA LEU A 33 0.32 0.65 4.53
C LEU A 33 -0.72 -0.45 4.77
N ALA A 34 -0.93 -0.79 6.04
CA ALA A 34 -2.05 -1.59 6.48
C ALA A 34 -3.33 -0.74 6.48
N ARG A 35 -4.41 -1.27 5.91
CA ARG A 35 -5.73 -0.63 5.89
C ARG A 35 -6.79 -1.66 6.27
N GLU A 36 -7.88 -1.19 6.89
CA GLU A 36 -8.99 -2.08 7.26
C GLU A 36 -9.65 -2.64 5.99
N LYS A 37 -10.05 -1.76 5.07
CA LYS A 37 -10.85 -2.11 3.88
C LYS A 37 -10.45 -1.32 2.63
N ALA A 38 -10.61 -1.94 1.47
CA ALA A 38 -10.43 -1.27 0.18
C ALA A 38 -11.48 -0.17 -0.04
N PRO A 39 -11.17 0.94 -0.74
CA PRO A 39 -12.15 1.95 -1.10
C PRO A 39 -13.38 1.39 -1.84
N ASP A 40 -14.56 1.94 -1.58
CA ASP A 40 -15.82 1.45 -2.20
C ASP A 40 -15.81 1.50 -3.72
N VAL A 41 -15.11 2.49 -4.30
CA VAL A 41 -14.92 2.59 -5.76
C VAL A 41 -14.21 1.35 -6.31
N LEU A 42 -13.23 0.83 -5.58
CA LEU A 42 -12.47 -0.36 -5.97
C LEU A 42 -13.30 -1.62 -5.74
N GLN A 43 -13.96 -1.75 -4.58
CA GLN A 43 -14.89 -2.86 -4.33
C GLN A 43 -15.98 -2.94 -5.42
N ASN A 44 -16.53 -1.79 -5.83
CA ASN A 44 -17.54 -1.71 -6.89
C ASN A 44 -17.00 -2.02 -8.29
N LYS A 45 -15.70 -1.82 -8.52
CA LYS A 45 -15.06 -2.19 -9.78
C LYS A 45 -14.80 -3.69 -9.86
N PHE A 46 -14.48 -4.31 -8.73
CA PHE A 46 -14.17 -5.73 -8.62
C PHE A 46 -15.24 -6.49 -7.80
N LYS A 47 -16.53 -6.23 -8.06
CA LYS A 47 -17.66 -6.76 -7.25
C LYS A 47 -17.66 -8.27 -7.01
N ASN A 48 -17.04 -9.04 -7.90
CA ASN A 48 -16.97 -10.51 -7.81
C ASN A 48 -15.57 -11.02 -7.41
N GLY A 49 -14.70 -10.13 -6.92
CA GLY A 49 -13.32 -10.41 -6.59
C GLY A 49 -12.89 -9.81 -5.26
N LEU A 50 -11.83 -10.38 -4.71
CA LEU A 50 -11.20 -9.96 -3.47
C LEU A 50 -10.00 -9.06 -3.79
N ILE A 51 -9.91 -7.92 -3.11
CA ILE A 51 -8.84 -6.94 -3.33
C ILE A 51 -7.92 -6.96 -2.13
N PHE A 52 -6.87 -7.77 -2.15
CA PHE A 52 -5.91 -7.85 -1.04
C PHE A 52 -4.99 -6.64 -0.95
N GLY A 53 -4.81 -5.89 -2.03
CA GLY A 53 -3.99 -4.69 -2.02
C GLY A 53 -3.99 -3.90 -3.32
N VAL A 54 -3.50 -2.66 -3.24
CA VAL A 54 -3.43 -1.71 -4.35
C VAL A 54 -2.13 -0.93 -4.30
N PHE A 55 -1.49 -0.78 -5.46
CA PHE A 55 -0.39 0.16 -5.64
C PHE A 55 -0.94 1.54 -6.04
N VAL A 56 -0.65 2.56 -5.23
CA VAL A 56 -1.02 3.96 -5.48
C VAL A 56 0.24 4.73 -5.83
N GLY A 57 0.43 5.00 -7.12
CA GLY A 57 1.55 5.79 -7.64
C GLY A 57 1.22 7.28 -7.73
N VAL A 58 2.06 8.14 -7.15
CA VAL A 58 1.96 9.60 -7.36
C VAL A 58 2.79 9.98 -8.59
N PRO A 59 2.18 10.59 -9.64
CA PRO A 59 2.91 10.98 -10.84
C PRO A 59 4.06 11.96 -10.53
N HIS A 60 5.21 11.80 -11.20
CA HIS A 60 6.41 12.63 -10.99
C HIS A 60 6.15 14.15 -11.11
N THR A 61 5.20 14.56 -11.96
CA THR A 61 4.83 15.97 -12.15
C THR A 61 4.16 16.61 -10.93
N LYS A 62 3.70 15.80 -9.96
CA LYS A 62 3.06 16.25 -8.72
C LYS A 62 3.95 16.08 -7.48
N ARG A 63 5.19 15.58 -7.61
CA ARG A 63 6.13 15.43 -6.49
C ARG A 63 6.65 16.77 -5.94
N SER A 64 6.73 17.82 -6.78
CA SER A 64 7.41 19.08 -6.43
C SER A 64 6.49 20.23 -6.01
N VAL A 65 5.18 20.14 -6.25
CA VAL A 65 4.24 21.23 -5.95
C VAL A 65 3.50 20.86 -4.68
N PHE A 66 3.90 21.48 -3.57
CA PHE A 66 3.19 21.63 -2.29
C PHE A 66 1.70 21.21 -2.32
N ASN A 67 1.44 19.91 -2.26
CA ASN A 67 0.12 19.38 -1.95
C ASN A 67 0.28 18.51 -0.72
N ILE A 68 0.32 19.19 0.43
CA ILE A 68 0.50 18.65 1.78
C ILE A 68 -0.53 17.54 2.12
N GLN A 69 -1.56 17.36 1.29
CA GLN A 69 -2.64 16.38 1.44
C GLN A 69 -2.46 15.07 0.67
N GLN A 70 -1.47 14.91 -0.23
CA GLN A 70 -1.31 13.65 -0.98
C GLN A 70 -0.31 12.72 -0.30
N GLU A 71 -0.81 11.57 0.14
CA GLU A 71 0.02 10.48 0.65
C GLU A 71 1.06 10.04 -0.41
N PRO A 72 2.28 9.67 0.01
CA PRO A 72 3.35 9.26 -0.91
C PRO A 72 2.98 8.01 -1.71
N THR A 73 3.80 7.69 -2.72
CA THR A 73 3.69 6.42 -3.45
C THR A 73 3.70 5.26 -2.45
N ARG A 74 2.73 4.36 -2.57
CA ARG A 74 2.51 3.33 -1.56
C ARG A 74 1.83 2.10 -2.12
N ILE A 75 1.95 1.01 -1.39
CA ILE A 75 1.18 -0.21 -1.52
C ILE A 75 0.26 -0.28 -0.31
N GLU A 76 -1.04 -0.33 -0.54
CA GLU A 76 -2.04 -0.57 0.50
C GLU A 76 -2.36 -2.06 0.55
N LEU A 77 -2.44 -2.63 1.75
CA LEU A 77 -2.89 -4.00 2.00
C LEU A 77 -4.14 -3.96 2.88
N TYR A 78 -5.16 -4.74 2.53
CA TYR A 78 -6.48 -4.66 3.15
C TYR A 78 -6.78 -5.89 4.00
N LYS A 79 -7.17 -5.67 5.26
CA LYS A 79 -7.44 -6.75 6.23
C LYS A 79 -8.78 -7.47 5.95
N GLU A 80 -9.81 -6.73 5.58
CA GLU A 80 -11.18 -7.23 5.35
C GLU A 80 -11.41 -7.76 3.91
N SER A 81 -10.37 -8.31 3.28
CA SER A 81 -10.50 -9.00 1.99
C SER A 81 -10.72 -10.48 2.24
#